data_AF-A0A173USC7-F1
#
_entry.id   AF-A0A173USC7-F1
#
_cell.length_a   1.000
_cell.length_b   1.000
_cell.length_c   1.000
_cell.angle_alpha   90.00
_cell.angle_beta   90.00
_cell.angle_gamma   90.00
#
_symmetry.space_group_name_H-M   'P 1'
#
loop_
_entity.id
_entity.type
_entity.pdbx_description
1 polymer ?
#
loop_
_entity_poly.entity_id
_entity_poly.type
_entity_poly.pdbx_seq_one_letter_code
_entity_poly.pdbx_strand_id
1 'polypeptide(L)'
;MKLKDVLLITNNNKGTEYKYLSSMKDYMTVLFRAFEGSETELAHAVQELCQTKENSQYAEVYLAANKTFHARFCSDEWELRNFLGGNHKMTEGEVSFDKDRCTKECLDVLTAYNMDHEGHPLIGALHYEKMEYDFRQGEVLHNLNGSDYSVLMVLNQNDLFLMALKSGQFLIAEGTRAYARYPKEGICSEDCIVRGIEWDRGIYLGNNLSEIDMDSIQKEYGINRNEVQEETGMDEEPEC
;
A
#
# COMPACT_ATOMS: atom_id res chain seq x y z
N MET A 1 12.22 4.43 5.92
CA MET A 1 12.12 4.50 4.44
C MET A 1 10.66 4.30 4.06
N LYS A 2 10.12 5.08 3.13
CA LYS A 2 8.75 4.90 2.63
C LYS A 2 8.72 3.91 1.47
N LEU A 3 7.57 3.30 1.21
CA LEU A 3 7.40 2.36 0.09
C LEU A 3 7.84 2.96 -1.25
N LYS A 4 7.45 4.21 -1.52
CA LYS A 4 7.77 4.91 -2.78
C LYS A 4 9.25 5.25 -2.97
N ASP A 5 10.07 5.05 -1.94
CA ASP A 5 11.53 5.23 -2.01
C ASP A 5 12.28 3.91 -2.23
N VAL A 6 11.56 2.77 -2.22
CA VAL A 6 12.14 1.45 -2.52
C VAL A 6 12.35 1.31 -4.01
N LEU A 7 13.55 0.87 -4.41
CA LEU A 7 13.86 0.49 -5.78
C LEU A 7 13.65 -1.00 -5.98
N LEU A 8 12.90 -1.35 -7.03
CA LEU A 8 12.72 -2.72 -7.53
C LEU A 8 13.81 -2.98 -8.58
N ILE A 9 14.74 -3.89 -8.30
CA ILE A 9 15.86 -4.17 -9.20
C ILE A 9 15.78 -5.59 -9.74
N THR A 10 15.69 -5.72 -11.06
CA THR A 10 15.99 -6.97 -11.76
C THR A 10 17.40 -6.86 -12.33
N ASN A 11 18.25 -7.85 -12.04
CA ASN A 11 19.58 -7.96 -12.62
C ASN A 11 19.66 -9.23 -13.46
N ASN A 12 20.14 -9.10 -14.70
CA ASN A 12 20.57 -10.23 -15.51
C ASN A 12 22.10 -10.22 -15.57
N ASN A 13 22.70 -11.34 -15.20
CA ASN A 13 24.14 -11.56 -15.33
C ASN A 13 24.37 -12.91 -16.00
N LYS A 14 24.79 -12.87 -17.27
CA LYS A 14 25.09 -14.05 -18.09
C LYS A 14 23.91 -15.02 -18.19
N GLY A 15 22.68 -14.50 -18.27
CA GLY A 15 21.47 -15.31 -18.37
C GLY A 15 20.94 -15.82 -17.04
N THR A 16 21.60 -15.53 -15.92
CA THR A 16 21.02 -15.77 -14.59
C THR A 16 20.40 -14.49 -14.06
N GLU A 17 19.14 -14.58 -13.64
CA GLU A 17 18.37 -13.44 -13.15
C GLU A 17 18.14 -13.48 -11.65
N TYR A 18 18.33 -12.31 -11.04
CA TYR A 18 18.10 -12.09 -9.63
C TYR A 18 17.30 -10.81 -9.44
N LYS A 19 16.38 -10.85 -8.49
CA LYS A 19 15.62 -9.67 -8.04
C LYS A 19 16.03 -9.29 -6.63
N TYR A 20 16.10 -8.01 -6.34
CA TYR A 20 16.34 -7.52 -5.00
C TYR A 20 15.79 -6.10 -4.85
N LEU A 21 15.67 -5.66 -3.60
CA LEU A 21 15.22 -4.32 -3.24
C LEU A 21 16.41 -3.48 -2.81
N SER A 22 16.44 -2.22 -3.25
CA SER A 22 17.53 -1.32 -2.89
C SER A 22 17.04 0.07 -2.49
N SER A 23 17.84 0.74 -1.68
CA SER A 23 17.71 2.18 -1.47
C SER A 23 18.34 2.92 -2.66
N MET A 24 17.93 4.16 -2.90
CA MET A 24 18.62 5.02 -3.88
C MET A 24 20.11 5.14 -3.58
N LYS A 25 20.48 5.28 -2.30
CA LYS A 25 21.87 5.43 -1.87
C LYS A 25 22.73 4.20 -2.23
N ASP A 26 22.21 3.00 -1.98
CA ASP A 26 22.95 1.77 -2.25
C ASP A 26 22.96 1.44 -3.74
N TYR A 27 21.86 1.70 -4.45
CA TYR A 27 21.83 1.56 -5.91
C TYR A 27 22.76 2.55 -6.62
N MET A 28 22.90 3.77 -6.13
CA MET A 28 23.89 4.73 -6.64
C MET A 28 25.31 4.18 -6.56
N THR A 29 25.65 3.43 -5.51
CA THR A 29 26.96 2.77 -5.40
C THR A 29 27.19 1.74 -6.51
N VAL A 30 26.11 1.06 -6.95
CA VAL A 30 26.16 0.15 -8.11
C VAL A 30 26.38 0.95 -9.39
N LEU A 31 25.63 2.04 -9.60
CA LEU A 31 25.75 2.89 -10.79
C LEU A 31 27.13 3.56 -10.91
N PHE A 32 27.69 4.06 -9.82
CA PHE A 32 29.03 4.65 -9.81
C PHE A 32 30.12 3.66 -10.25
N ARG A 33 30.00 2.39 -9.85
CA ARG A 33 30.93 1.34 -10.30
C ARG A 33 30.68 0.92 -11.74
N ALA A 34 29.42 0.90 -12.15
CA ALA A 34 29.00 0.56 -13.51
C ALA A 34 29.54 1.55 -14.55
N PHE A 35 29.48 2.84 -14.25
CA PHE A 35 29.84 3.93 -15.16
C PHE A 35 31.12 4.65 -14.71
N GLU A 36 32.07 3.92 -14.12
CA GLU A 36 33.34 4.48 -13.70
C GLU A 36 34.05 5.15 -14.89
N GLY A 37 34.34 6.45 -14.76
CA GLY A 37 34.94 7.26 -15.84
C GLY A 37 33.96 7.89 -16.84
N SER A 38 32.65 7.75 -16.64
CA SER A 38 31.61 8.30 -17.52
C SER A 38 30.51 9.02 -16.74
N GLU A 39 30.74 10.31 -16.45
CA GLU A 39 29.76 11.14 -15.73
C GLU A 39 28.45 11.33 -16.52
N THR A 40 28.53 11.40 -17.85
CA THR A 40 27.37 11.59 -18.73
C THR A 40 26.43 10.38 -18.70
N GLU A 41 26.96 9.17 -18.79
CA GLU A 41 26.15 7.95 -18.75
C GLU A 41 25.55 7.73 -17.36
N LEU A 42 26.32 8.02 -16.31
CA LEU A 42 25.81 8.03 -14.94
C LEU A 42 24.64 9.01 -14.80
N ALA A 43 24.80 10.25 -15.25
CA ALA A 43 23.75 11.27 -15.18
C ALA A 43 22.49 10.83 -15.94
N HIS A 44 22.66 10.23 -17.12
CA HIS A 44 21.56 9.68 -17.91
C HIS A 44 20.82 8.55 -17.17
N ALA A 45 21.55 7.57 -16.63
CA ALA A 45 20.96 6.46 -15.89
C ALA A 45 20.20 6.93 -14.63
N VAL A 46 20.73 7.93 -13.92
CA VAL A 46 20.05 8.53 -12.77
C VAL A 46 18.80 9.30 -13.19
N GLN A 47 18.86 10.03 -14.31
CA GLN A 47 17.72 10.75 -14.85
C GLN A 47 16.58 9.78 -15.23
N GLU A 48 16.88 8.71 -15.96
CA GLU A 48 15.90 7.68 -16.31
C GLU A 48 15.29 7.04 -15.05
N LEU A 49 16.12 6.71 -14.06
CA LEU A 49 15.64 6.16 -12.79
C LEU A 49 14.68 7.12 -12.09
N CYS A 50 15.00 8.41 -12.03
CA CYS A 50 14.11 9.42 -11.43
C CYS A 50 12.77 9.53 -12.17
N GLN A 51 12.76 9.39 -13.50
CA GLN A 51 11.53 9.40 -14.31
C GLN A 51 10.59 8.23 -13.98
N THR A 52 11.12 7.09 -13.51
CA THR A 52 10.30 5.93 -13.09
C THR A 52 9.40 6.21 -11.89
N LYS A 53 9.56 7.34 -11.19
CA LYS A 53 8.61 7.77 -10.15
C LYS A 53 7.25 8.16 -10.69
N GLU A 54 7.20 8.63 -11.94
CA GLU A 54 6.00 9.20 -12.57
C GLU A 54 5.45 8.31 -13.68
N ASN A 55 6.24 7.37 -14.18
CA ASN A 55 5.86 6.45 -15.25
C ASN A 55 5.98 4.99 -14.81
N SER A 56 5.32 4.09 -15.54
CA SER A 56 5.37 2.65 -15.29
C SER A 56 6.57 1.95 -15.97
N GLN A 57 7.54 2.72 -16.48
CA GLN A 57 8.70 2.18 -17.19
C GLN A 57 9.84 1.84 -16.23
N TYR A 58 10.83 1.12 -16.75
CA TYR A 58 12.06 0.79 -16.05
C TYR A 58 13.20 1.63 -16.62
N ALA A 59 14.11 2.05 -15.76
CA ALA A 59 15.42 2.51 -16.18
C ALA A 59 16.28 1.29 -16.52
N GLU A 60 16.84 1.28 -17.72
CA GLU A 60 17.59 0.14 -18.23
C GLU A 60 19.08 0.51 -18.36
N VAL A 61 19.92 -0.22 -17.63
CA VAL A 61 21.36 -0.02 -17.64
C VAL A 61 22.03 -1.25 -18.24
N TYR A 62 22.68 -1.05 -19.39
CA TYR A 62 23.42 -2.08 -20.12
C TYR A 62 24.92 -1.91 -19.87
N LEU A 63 25.52 -2.81 -19.08
CA LEU A 63 26.97 -2.78 -18.82
C LEU A 63 27.77 -3.58 -19.85
N ALA A 64 27.16 -4.64 -20.37
CA ALA A 64 27.70 -5.49 -21.41
C ALA A 64 26.54 -6.23 -22.08
N ALA A 65 26.80 -6.88 -23.22
CA ALA A 65 25.78 -7.64 -23.96
C ALA A 65 25.06 -8.73 -23.13
N ASN A 66 25.63 -9.14 -22.00
CA ASN A 66 25.07 -10.14 -21.09
C ASN A 66 24.98 -9.66 -19.64
N LYS A 67 24.98 -8.34 -19.40
CA LYS A 67 24.84 -7.75 -18.07
C LYS A 67 23.92 -6.53 -18.15
N THR A 68 22.73 -6.68 -17.57
CA THR A 68 21.67 -5.66 -17.63
C THR A 68 21.05 -5.47 -16.25
N PHE A 69 20.71 -4.23 -15.92
CA PHE A 69 19.92 -3.88 -14.74
C PHE A 69 18.66 -3.17 -15.19
N HIS A 70 17.50 -3.62 -14.72
CA HIS A 70 16.26 -2.87 -14.79
C HIS A 70 15.96 -2.39 -13.38
N ALA A 71 15.79 -1.08 -13.23
CA ALA A 71 15.53 -0.46 -11.95
C ALA A 71 14.33 0.48 -12.06
N ARG A 72 13.51 0.52 -11.02
CA ARG A 72 12.44 1.50 -10.91
C ARG A 72 12.07 1.77 -9.46
N PHE A 73 11.48 2.93 -9.20
CA PHE A 73 10.80 3.17 -7.94
C PHE A 73 9.51 2.36 -7.85
N CYS A 74 9.25 1.83 -6.66
CA CYS A 74 8.00 1.17 -6.33
C CYS A 74 6.86 2.21 -6.24
N SER A 75 5.75 1.94 -6.91
CA SER A 75 4.61 2.84 -6.97
C SER A 75 3.59 2.59 -5.86
N ASP A 76 3.22 1.33 -5.63
CA ASP A 76 2.24 0.91 -4.65
C ASP A 76 2.49 -0.52 -4.10
N GLU A 77 1.68 -0.93 -3.14
CA GLU A 77 1.80 -2.23 -2.48
C GLU A 77 1.59 -3.40 -3.46
N TRP A 78 0.69 -3.22 -4.43
CA TRP A 78 0.38 -4.25 -5.42
C TRP A 78 1.58 -4.53 -6.31
N GLU A 79 2.27 -3.48 -6.77
CA GLU A 79 3.48 -3.62 -7.57
C GLU A 79 4.59 -4.33 -6.81
N LEU A 80 4.78 -4.01 -5.53
CA LEU A 80 5.74 -4.70 -4.67
C LEU A 80 5.42 -6.20 -4.59
N ARG A 81 4.17 -6.58 -4.28
CA ARG A 81 3.74 -7.99 -4.26
C ARG A 81 3.97 -8.66 -5.61
N ASN A 82 3.62 -7.98 -6.69
CA ASN A 82 3.76 -8.49 -8.06
C ASN A 82 5.23 -8.76 -8.42
N PHE A 83 6.13 -7.87 -8.02
CA PHE A 83 7.58 -8.02 -8.21
C PHE A 83 8.16 -9.19 -7.40
N LEU A 84 7.79 -9.31 -6.13
CA LEU A 84 8.22 -10.40 -5.23
C LEU A 84 7.70 -11.76 -5.70
N GLY A 85 6.45 -11.82 -6.18
CA GLY A 85 5.83 -13.02 -6.74
C GLY A 85 6.40 -13.49 -8.08
N GLY A 86 7.54 -12.93 -8.53
CA GLY A 86 8.27 -13.44 -9.68
C GLY A 86 7.93 -12.79 -11.03
N ASN A 87 7.02 -11.81 -11.08
CA ASN A 87 6.73 -11.04 -12.31
C ASN A 87 7.78 -9.97 -12.60
N HIS A 88 7.83 -9.42 -13.82
CA HIS A 88 8.90 -8.50 -14.29
C HIS A 88 10.26 -9.19 -14.48
N LYS A 89 10.26 -10.32 -15.19
CA LYS A 89 11.46 -11.05 -15.61
C LYS A 89 12.02 -10.44 -16.90
N MET A 90 13.34 -10.54 -17.13
CA MET A 90 13.93 -10.19 -18.44
C MET A 90 14.06 -11.43 -19.34
N THR A 91 14.04 -12.64 -18.77
CA THR A 91 14.12 -13.91 -19.47
C THR A 91 13.01 -14.86 -19.04
N GLU A 92 12.84 -15.94 -19.79
CA GLU A 92 11.85 -17.00 -19.49
C GLU A 92 12.25 -17.90 -18.31
N GLY A 93 13.46 -17.70 -17.75
CA GLY A 93 13.99 -18.52 -16.66
C GLY A 93 13.26 -18.36 -15.32
N GLU A 94 13.58 -19.25 -14.39
CA GLU A 94 13.28 -19.02 -12.98
C GLU A 94 14.10 -17.83 -12.48
N VAL A 95 13.44 -16.94 -11.75
CA VAL A 95 14.06 -15.75 -11.17
C VAL A 95 13.97 -15.88 -9.65
N SER A 96 15.12 -15.79 -8.99
CA SER A 96 15.20 -15.85 -7.54
C SER A 96 15.20 -14.45 -6.93
N PHE A 97 14.56 -14.29 -5.79
CA PHE A 97 14.66 -13.09 -4.98
C PHE A 97 15.87 -13.21 -4.03
N ASP A 98 16.85 -12.34 -4.21
CA ASP A 98 18.09 -12.30 -3.44
C ASP A 98 17.93 -11.37 -2.24
N LYS A 99 17.46 -11.97 -1.14
CA LYS A 99 17.24 -11.26 0.14
C LYS A 99 18.54 -10.68 0.70
N ASP A 100 19.68 -11.35 0.50
CA ASP A 100 20.97 -10.95 1.07
C ASP A 100 21.54 -9.70 0.40
N ARG A 101 21.11 -9.40 -0.83
CA ARG A 101 21.39 -8.13 -1.52
C ARG A 101 20.50 -6.99 -1.09
N CYS A 102 19.40 -7.27 -0.40
CA CYS A 102 18.47 -6.23 0.01
C CYS A 102 19.07 -5.37 1.12
N THR A 103 18.81 -4.07 1.05
CA THR A 103 19.15 -3.18 2.16
C THR A 103 18.23 -3.48 3.34
N LYS A 104 18.73 -3.33 4.58
CA LYS A 104 17.92 -3.55 5.78
C LYS A 104 16.64 -2.71 5.77
N GLU A 105 16.75 -1.44 5.36
CA GLU A 105 15.61 -0.53 5.28
C GLU A 105 14.52 -1.03 4.32
N CYS A 106 14.89 -1.65 3.19
CA CYS A 106 13.92 -2.27 2.29
C CYS A 106 13.23 -3.49 2.92
N LEU A 107 13.96 -4.31 3.68
CA LEU A 107 13.38 -5.46 4.39
C LEU A 107 12.43 -5.02 5.53
N ASP A 108 12.76 -3.91 6.20
CA ASP A 108 11.89 -3.29 7.19
C ASP A 108 10.59 -2.79 6.53
N VAL A 109 10.66 -2.26 5.30
CA VAL A 109 9.46 -1.90 4.50
C VAL A 109 8.61 -3.14 4.19
N LEU A 110 9.19 -4.27 3.76
CA LEU A 110 8.42 -5.51 3.55
C LEU A 110 7.64 -5.90 4.80
N THR A 111 8.31 -5.83 5.96
CA THR A 111 7.69 -6.14 7.24
C THR A 111 6.51 -5.21 7.54
N ALA A 112 6.70 -3.89 7.43
CA ALA A 112 5.66 -2.89 7.67
C ALA A 112 4.42 -3.07 6.75
N TYR A 113 4.65 -3.54 5.52
CA TYR A 113 3.60 -3.84 4.54
C TYR A 113 3.05 -5.27 4.60
N ASN A 114 3.36 -6.02 5.66
CA ASN A 114 2.89 -7.40 5.84
C ASN A 114 3.27 -8.31 4.68
N MET A 115 4.56 -8.33 4.33
CA MET A 115 5.10 -9.16 3.25
C MET A 115 6.37 -9.89 3.67
N ASP A 116 6.50 -11.13 3.25
CA ASP A 116 7.78 -11.83 3.16
C ASP A 116 8.47 -11.57 1.80
N HIS A 117 9.57 -12.29 1.56
CA HIS A 117 10.36 -12.17 0.33
C HIS A 117 9.71 -12.76 -0.93
N GLU A 118 8.58 -13.46 -0.78
CA GLU A 118 7.74 -13.97 -1.87
C GLU A 118 6.48 -13.11 -2.06
N GLY A 119 6.27 -12.10 -1.21
CA GLY A 119 5.10 -11.23 -1.22
C GLY A 119 3.90 -11.81 -0.44
N HIS A 120 4.10 -12.88 0.33
CA HIS A 120 3.07 -13.48 1.16
C HIS A 120 2.90 -12.75 2.50
N PRO A 121 1.70 -12.73 3.10
CA PRO A 121 1.46 -12.15 4.41
C PRO A 121 2.33 -12.75 5.53
N LEU A 122 2.81 -11.89 6.44
CA LEU A 122 3.53 -12.34 7.62
C LEU A 122 2.56 -12.80 8.71
N ILE A 123 2.75 -14.03 9.19
CA ILE A 123 1.93 -14.57 10.29
C ILE A 123 2.45 -14.06 11.62
N GLY A 124 1.66 -13.23 12.31
CA GLY A 124 1.90 -12.82 13.69
C GLY A 124 3.00 -11.79 13.91
N ALA A 125 3.60 -11.24 12.85
CA ALA A 125 4.71 -10.28 12.93
C ALA A 125 4.30 -8.83 13.22
N LEU A 126 3.00 -8.51 13.12
CA LEU A 126 2.49 -7.13 13.16
C LEU A 126 1.61 -6.86 14.38
N HIS A 127 1.77 -5.65 14.94
CA HIS A 127 0.90 -5.09 15.95
C HIS A 127 -0.09 -4.12 15.28
N TYR A 128 -1.32 -4.11 15.79
CA TYR A 128 -2.39 -3.25 15.33
C TYR A 128 -2.93 -2.48 16.53
N GLU A 129 -2.78 -1.17 16.49
CA GLU A 129 -3.26 -0.25 17.51
C GLU A 129 -4.49 0.46 16.99
N LYS A 130 -5.61 0.33 17.70
CA LYS A 130 -6.86 1.02 17.35
C LYS A 130 -6.66 2.53 17.50
N MET A 131 -7.20 3.27 16.54
CA MET A 131 -7.19 4.73 16.54
C MET A 131 -8.61 5.26 16.61
N GLU A 132 -8.80 6.32 17.38
CA GLU A 132 -10.00 7.15 17.29
C GLU A 132 -9.99 7.90 15.96
N TYR A 133 -11.08 7.78 15.19
CA TYR A 133 -11.22 8.42 13.89
C TYR A 133 -12.68 8.68 13.56
N ASP A 134 -13.01 9.93 13.24
CA ASP A 134 -14.35 10.33 12.82
C ASP A 134 -14.43 10.32 11.29
N PHE A 135 -15.12 9.32 10.74
CA PHE A 135 -15.29 9.18 9.29
C PHE A 135 -16.16 10.28 8.70
N ARG A 136 -15.84 10.70 7.48
CA ARG A 136 -16.50 11.78 6.76
C ARG A 136 -16.85 11.38 5.34
N GLN A 137 -18.08 11.70 4.95
CA GLN A 137 -18.50 11.56 3.57
C GLN A 137 -17.58 12.34 2.62
N GLY A 138 -17.21 11.71 1.50
CA GLY A 138 -16.35 12.26 0.47
C GLY A 138 -14.85 12.06 0.71
N GLU A 139 -14.42 11.53 1.85
CA GLU A 139 -13.00 11.21 2.05
C GLU A 139 -12.58 9.91 1.35
N VAL A 140 -11.28 9.75 1.14
CA VAL A 140 -10.68 8.52 0.63
C VAL A 140 -9.96 7.81 1.76
N LEU A 141 -10.34 6.56 2.02
CA LEU A 141 -9.80 5.71 3.06
C LEU A 141 -8.92 4.63 2.44
N HIS A 142 -7.72 4.45 2.99
CA HIS A 142 -6.82 3.37 2.66
C HIS A 142 -7.11 2.17 3.55
N ASN A 143 -7.53 1.04 2.99
CA ASN A 143 -7.65 -0.22 3.74
C ASN A 143 -6.27 -0.88 3.84
N LEU A 144 -5.96 -1.45 5.01
CA LEU A 144 -4.69 -2.14 5.27
C LEU A 144 -4.45 -3.41 4.42
N ASN A 145 -5.44 -3.82 3.63
CA ASN A 145 -5.36 -4.81 2.56
C ASN A 145 -4.76 -4.27 1.23
N GLY A 146 -4.44 -2.96 1.17
CA GLY A 146 -3.82 -2.30 0.03
C GLY A 146 -4.78 -1.67 -0.98
N SER A 147 -6.09 -1.65 -0.69
CA SER A 147 -7.12 -1.05 -1.55
C SER A 147 -7.62 0.30 -1.00
N ASP A 148 -7.90 1.23 -1.89
CA ASP A 148 -8.43 2.55 -1.54
C ASP A 148 -9.94 2.65 -1.86
N TYR A 149 -10.68 3.31 -0.97
CA TYR A 149 -12.13 3.43 -1.02
C TYR A 149 -12.57 4.87 -0.82
N SER A 150 -13.50 5.34 -1.66
CA SER A 150 -14.21 6.60 -1.43
C SER A 150 -15.40 6.35 -0.48
N VAL A 151 -15.55 7.19 0.55
CA VAL A 151 -16.72 7.18 1.43
C VAL A 151 -17.87 7.89 0.74
N LEU A 152 -18.87 7.14 0.30
CA LEU A 152 -20.07 7.70 -0.33
C LEU A 152 -21.08 8.18 0.71
N MET A 153 -21.17 7.47 1.84
CA MET A 153 -22.04 7.81 2.96
C MET A 153 -21.47 7.23 4.26
N VAL A 154 -21.57 7.99 5.34
CA VAL A 154 -21.37 7.49 6.70
C VAL A 154 -22.75 7.06 7.20
N LEU A 155 -22.98 5.76 7.35
CA LEU A 155 -24.29 5.21 7.69
C LEU A 155 -24.53 5.36 9.21
N ASN A 156 -23.53 4.99 9.99
CA ASN A 156 -23.43 5.26 11.42
C ASN A 156 -21.96 5.47 11.84
N GLN A 157 -21.65 5.40 13.14
CA GLN A 157 -20.31 5.68 13.65
C GLN A 157 -19.21 4.84 12.97
N ASN A 158 -19.49 3.56 12.66
CA ASN A 158 -18.49 2.64 12.10
C ASN A 158 -18.93 1.99 10.78
N ASP A 159 -20.20 2.06 10.40
CA ASP A 159 -20.68 1.46 9.16
C ASP A 159 -20.65 2.48 8.02
N LEU A 160 -19.98 2.13 6.93
CA LEU A 160 -19.72 3.02 5.81
C LEU A 160 -20.28 2.43 4.51
N PHE A 161 -20.85 3.29 3.67
CA PHE A 161 -21.08 2.96 2.27
C PHE A 161 -19.90 3.45 1.44
N LEU A 162 -19.20 2.50 0.81
CA LEU A 162 -17.92 2.72 0.14
C LEU A 162 -17.98 2.38 -1.34
N MET A 163 -17.09 3.00 -2.11
CA MET A 163 -16.76 2.60 -3.49
C MET A 163 -15.26 2.35 -3.60
N ALA A 164 -14.88 1.14 -4.02
CA ALA A 164 -13.50 0.80 -4.33
C ALA A 164 -13.01 1.63 -5.52
N LEU A 165 -11.93 2.39 -5.35
CA LEU A 165 -11.44 3.30 -6.40
C LEU A 165 -10.90 2.57 -7.63
N LYS A 166 -10.27 1.40 -7.43
CA LYS A 166 -9.67 0.62 -8.53
C LYS A 166 -10.72 -0.11 -9.38
N SER A 167 -11.77 -0.66 -8.77
CA SER A 167 -12.74 -1.52 -9.47
C SER A 167 -14.10 -0.84 -9.73
N GLY A 168 -14.39 0.28 -9.06
CA GLY A 168 -15.72 0.90 -9.05
C GLY A 168 -16.77 0.10 -8.28
N GLN A 169 -16.35 -0.91 -7.50
CA GLN A 169 -17.27 -1.76 -6.77
C GLN A 169 -17.81 -1.06 -5.53
N PHE A 170 -19.13 -1.08 -5.38
CA PHE A 170 -19.83 -0.56 -4.22
C PHE A 170 -19.95 -1.64 -3.14
N LEU A 171 -19.77 -1.25 -1.89
CA LEU A 171 -19.95 -2.14 -0.74
C LEU A 171 -20.36 -1.37 0.53
N ILE A 172 -21.00 -2.08 1.45
CA ILE A 172 -21.15 -1.64 2.84
C ILE A 172 -20.02 -2.27 3.65
N ALA A 173 -19.28 -1.46 4.39
CA ALA A 173 -18.25 -1.89 5.33
C ALA A 173 -18.77 -1.74 6.76
N GLU A 174 -19.14 -2.86 7.37
CA GLU A 174 -19.66 -2.94 8.74
C GLU A 174 -18.52 -2.95 9.75
N GLY A 175 -18.63 -2.15 10.82
CA GLY A 175 -17.66 -2.12 11.91
C GLY A 175 -16.29 -1.58 11.51
N THR A 176 -16.25 -0.61 10.59
CA THR A 176 -15.01 0.02 10.13
C THR A 176 -14.29 0.70 11.28
N ARG A 177 -13.00 0.44 11.43
CA ARG A 177 -12.13 1.06 12.44
C ARG A 177 -10.80 1.46 11.83
N ALA A 178 -10.25 2.57 12.32
CA ALA A 178 -8.91 3.01 11.96
C ALA A 178 -7.86 2.31 12.84
N TYR A 179 -6.72 2.00 12.23
CA TYR A 179 -5.60 1.35 12.90
C TYR A 179 -4.27 1.99 12.49
N ALA A 180 -3.35 2.04 13.44
CA ALA A 180 -1.92 2.11 13.18
C ALA A 180 -1.32 0.70 13.22
N ARG A 181 -0.64 0.30 12.15
CA ARG A 181 0.02 -1.00 12.01
C ARG A 181 1.54 -0.81 12.01
N TYR A 182 2.23 -1.59 12.83
CA TYR A 182 3.70 -1.56 12.93
C TYR A 182 4.27 -2.95 13.29
N PRO A 183 5.55 -3.21 13.00
CA PRO A 183 6.23 -4.44 13.40
C PRO A 183 6.17 -4.65 14.92
N LYS A 184 5.90 -5.89 15.37
CA LYS A 184 5.92 -6.24 16.81
C LYS A 184 7.31 -6.16 17.41
N GLU A 185 8.32 -6.55 16.64
CA GLU A 185 9.71 -6.61 17.06
C GLU A 185 10.55 -5.64 16.23
N GLY A 186 11.55 -5.03 16.88
CA GLY A 186 12.45 -4.05 16.27
C GLY A 186 12.09 -2.60 16.59
N ILE A 187 12.94 -1.68 16.11
CA ILE A 187 12.73 -0.25 16.25
C ILE A 187 11.89 0.21 15.06
N CYS A 188 10.65 0.62 15.32
CA CYS A 188 9.77 1.20 14.32
C CYS A 188 9.94 2.73 14.31
N SER A 189 10.56 3.27 13.27
CA SER A 189 10.54 4.72 13.02
C SER A 189 9.13 5.15 12.60
N GLU A 190 8.79 6.43 12.73
CA GLU A 190 7.46 6.95 12.35
C GLU A 190 7.10 6.66 10.88
N ASP A 191 8.10 6.60 10.00
CA ASP A 191 7.95 6.24 8.58
C ASP A 191 7.53 4.78 8.34
N CYS A 192 7.67 3.91 9.34
CA CYS A 192 7.33 2.49 9.26
C CYS A 192 5.88 2.21 9.72
N ILE A 193 5.18 3.21 10.27
CA ILE A 193 3.80 3.06 10.72
C ILE A 193 2.86 3.20 9.53
N VAL A 194 2.16 2.12 9.19
CA VAL A 194 1.11 2.14 8.17
C VAL A 194 -0.22 2.44 8.85
N ARG A 195 -0.91 3.49 8.41
CA ARG A 195 -2.23 3.86 8.92
C ARG A 195 -3.29 3.53 7.87
N GLY A 196 -4.40 2.97 8.31
CA GLY A 196 -5.49 2.61 7.42
C GLY A 196 -6.69 2.09 8.19
N ILE A 197 -7.70 1.65 7.44
CA ILE A 197 -8.92 1.07 7.99
C ILE A 197 -8.93 -0.46 7.81
N GLU A 198 -9.70 -1.11 8.67
CA GLU A 198 -10.19 -2.48 8.51
C GLU A 198 -11.67 -2.49 8.93
N TRP A 199 -12.45 -3.44 8.43
CA TRP A 199 -13.85 -3.62 8.79
C TRP A 199 -14.13 -5.08 9.15
N ASP A 200 -15.15 -5.30 9.98
CA ASP A 200 -15.49 -6.63 10.48
C ASP A 200 -16.17 -7.45 9.36
N ARG A 201 -17.02 -6.81 8.52
CA ARG A 201 -17.71 -7.46 7.40
C ARG A 201 -17.93 -6.52 6.22
N GLY A 202 -17.75 -7.03 5.00
CA GLY A 202 -18.01 -6.31 3.75
C GLY A 202 -19.17 -6.94 2.96
N ILE A 203 -20.17 -6.14 2.61
CA ILE A 203 -21.34 -6.55 1.80
C ILE A 203 -21.21 -5.91 0.42
N TYR A 204 -20.89 -6.72 -0.59
CA TYR A 204 -20.62 -6.24 -1.95
C TYR A 204 -21.91 -6.10 -2.77
N LEU A 205 -22.14 -4.91 -3.31
CA LEU A 205 -23.37 -4.53 -4.01
C LEU A 205 -23.22 -4.48 -5.54
N GLY A 206 -22.02 -4.79 -6.06
CA GLY A 206 -21.71 -4.72 -7.49
C GLY A 206 -21.24 -3.34 -7.94
N ASN A 207 -21.32 -3.06 -9.24
CA ASN A 207 -20.73 -1.86 -9.85
C ASN A 207 -21.77 -0.92 -10.48
N ASN A 208 -23.07 -1.24 -10.39
CA ASN A 208 -24.13 -0.43 -10.97
C ASN A 208 -24.89 0.31 -9.86
N LEU A 209 -24.58 1.59 -9.67
CA LEU A 209 -25.20 2.41 -8.63
C LEU A 209 -26.73 2.50 -8.77
N SER A 210 -27.25 2.44 -10.00
CA SER A 210 -28.69 2.54 -10.27
C SER A 210 -29.49 1.31 -9.79
N GLU A 211 -28.82 0.19 -9.53
CA GLU A 211 -29.44 -1.04 -9.02
C GLU A 211 -29.40 -1.09 -7.47
N ILE A 212 -28.75 -0.13 -6.84
CA ILE A 212 -28.57 -0.09 -5.38
C ILE A 212 -29.71 0.74 -4.76
N ASP A 213 -30.50 0.08 -3.91
CA ASP A 213 -31.58 0.72 -3.17
C ASP A 213 -31.03 1.44 -1.93
N MET A 214 -30.79 2.74 -2.09
CA MET A 214 -30.25 3.60 -1.03
C MET A 214 -31.22 3.80 0.14
N ASP A 215 -32.53 3.77 -0.10
CA ASP A 215 -33.53 3.94 0.95
C ASP A 215 -33.54 2.73 1.89
N SER A 216 -33.43 1.53 1.32
CA SER A 216 -33.28 0.30 2.09
C SER A 216 -31.99 0.30 2.92
N ILE A 217 -30.86 0.73 2.36
CA ILE A 217 -29.58 0.82 3.09
C ILE A 217 -29.68 1.81 4.25
N GLN A 218 -30.22 3.01 4.03
CA GLN A 218 -30.37 3.99 5.11
C GLN A 218 -31.31 3.49 6.21
N LYS A 219 -32.34 2.72 5.87
CA LYS A 219 -33.26 2.17 6.86
C LYS A 219 -32.61 1.06 7.70
N GLU A 220 -31.72 0.27 7.13
CA GLU A 220 -31.07 -0.85 7.80
C GLU A 220 -29.84 -0.43 8.62
N TYR A 221 -29.01 0.46 8.07
CA TYR A 221 -27.69 0.82 8.64
C TYR A 221 -27.61 2.26 9.15
N GLY A 222 -28.54 3.12 8.72
CA GLY A 222 -28.55 4.53 9.09
C GLY A 222 -28.80 4.73 10.58
N ILE A 223 -28.18 5.75 11.16
CA ILE A 223 -28.53 6.20 12.52
C ILE A 223 -30.01 6.55 12.55
N ASN A 224 -30.79 5.84 13.37
CA ASN A 224 -32.15 6.24 13.70
C ASN A 224 -32.09 7.63 14.35
N ARG A 225 -32.44 8.68 13.60
CA ARG A 225 -32.52 10.06 14.11
C ARG A 225 -33.47 10.21 15.30
N ASN A 226 -34.28 9.20 15.59
CA ASN A 226 -35.22 9.18 16.71
C ASN A 226 -34.59 8.80 18.06
N GLU A 227 -33.43 8.13 18.09
CA GLU A 227 -32.80 7.74 19.37
C GLU A 227 -31.98 8.88 20.00
N VAL A 228 -31.61 9.91 19.21
CA VAL A 228 -30.84 11.07 19.71
C VAL A 228 -31.72 12.07 20.49
N GLN A 229 -33.05 11.97 20.40
CA GLN A 229 -33.97 12.86 21.13
C GLN A 229 -34.36 12.35 22.53
N GLU A 230 -34.14 11.07 22.87
CA GLU A 230 -34.51 10.54 24.19
C GLU A 230 -33.45 10.82 25.28
N GLU A 231 -32.19 11.11 24.93
CA GLU A 231 -31.14 11.39 25.93
C GLU A 231 -30.99 12.87 26.33
N THR A 232 -31.70 13.81 25.69
CA THR A 232 -31.60 15.25 25.99
C THR A 232 -32.84 15.86 26.64
N GLY A 233 -33.82 15.02 26.99
CA GLY A 233 -35.13 15.46 27.44
C GLY A 233 -35.51 14.98 28.84
N MET A 234 -34.70 15.22 29.87
CA MET A 234 -35.17 15.26 31.27
C MET A 234 -34.08 15.85 32.17
N ASP A 235 -34.27 17.12 32.57
CA ASP A 235 -33.93 17.66 33.90
C ASP A 235 -34.30 19.16 33.91
N GLU A 236 -35.61 19.45 33.96
CA GLU A 236 -36.09 20.69 34.58
C GLU A 236 -36.79 20.29 35.89
N GLU A 237 -36.04 20.29 37.00
CA GLU A 237 -36.65 20.30 38.34
C GLU A 237 -37.18 21.72 38.63
N PRO A 238 -38.41 21.86 39.14
CA PRO A 238 -38.91 23.15 39.60
C PRO A 238 -38.38 23.42 41.02
N GLU A 239 -37.66 24.53 41.19
CA GLU A 239 -37.32 25.06 42.52
C GLU A 239 -38.59 25.46 43.28
N CYS A 240 -38.75 24.93 44.49
CA CYS A 240 -39.72 25.35 45.52
C CYS A 240 -39.05 26.27 46.54
#